data_AF-A0A1W2BKH6-F1
#
_entry.id   AF-A0A1W2BKH6-F1
#
_cell.length_a   1.000
_cell.length_b   1.000
_cell.length_c   1.000
_cell.angle_alpha   90.00
_cell.angle_beta   90.00
_cell.angle_gamma   90.00
#
_symmetry.space_group_name_H-M   'P 1'
#
loop_
_entity.id
_entity.type
_entity.pdbx_description
1 polymer ?
#
loop_
_entity_poly.entity_id
_entity_poly.type
_entity_poly.pdbx_seq_one_letter_code
_entity_poly.pdbx_strand_id
1 'polypeptide(L)'
;MTKKKPELPEGDDGRTVADMNVEGMPWYTPKNLLPKTERKQGDNSQPLLTKEESRYYTWGALKAALLVTGAICGGIALFILFCQFIWLR
;
A
#
# COMPACT_ATOMS: atom_id res chain seq x y z
N MET A 1 12.34 -34.68 3.04
CA MET A 1 13.00 -34.02 4.19
C MET A 1 12.42 -32.62 4.33
N THR A 2 11.55 -32.38 5.31
CA THR A 2 10.94 -31.07 5.54
C THR A 2 11.96 -30.16 6.22
N LYS A 3 12.48 -29.14 5.52
CA LYS A 3 13.40 -28.18 6.13
C LYS A 3 12.64 -27.35 7.17
N LYS A 4 13.02 -27.49 8.44
CA LYS A 4 12.52 -26.60 9.51
C LYS A 4 13.03 -25.18 9.23
N LYS A 5 12.16 -24.20 9.39
CA LYS A 5 12.52 -22.78 9.34
C LYS A 5 13.43 -22.50 10.55
N PRO A 6 14.54 -21.73 10.40
CA PRO A 6 15.32 -21.28 11.56
C PRO A 6 14.41 -20.45 12.47
N GLU A 7 14.35 -20.84 13.75
CA GLU A 7 13.71 -20.06 14.79
C GLU A 7 14.65 -18.93 15.21
N LEU A 8 14.11 -17.72 15.32
CA LEU A 8 14.87 -16.54 15.73
C LEU A 8 15.15 -16.61 17.25
N PRO A 9 16.29 -16.09 17.72
CA PRO A 9 16.59 -16.04 19.15
C PRO A 9 15.57 -15.21 19.94
N GLU A 10 15.40 -15.53 21.22
CA GLU A 10 14.47 -14.80 22.10
C GLU A 10 14.87 -13.32 22.21
N GLY A 11 13.97 -12.42 21.83
CA GLY A 11 14.22 -10.98 21.78
C GLY A 11 14.71 -10.45 20.43
N ASP A 12 14.83 -11.30 19.41
CA ASP A 12 15.10 -10.86 18.04
C ASP A 12 13.79 -10.62 17.27
N ASP A 13 13.57 -9.36 16.90
CA ASP A 13 12.41 -8.91 16.13
C ASP A 13 12.44 -9.37 14.65
N GLY A 14 13.47 -10.10 14.22
CA GLY A 14 13.64 -10.60 12.86
C GLY A 14 13.88 -9.48 11.85
N ARG A 15 14.35 -8.32 12.32
CA ARG A 15 14.63 -7.13 11.50
C ARG A 15 16.09 -7.16 11.07
N THR A 16 16.32 -7.08 9.77
CA THR A 16 17.64 -6.83 9.21
C THR A 16 18.08 -5.40 9.54
N VAL A 17 19.03 -5.24 10.48
CA VAL A 17 19.61 -3.93 10.84
C VAL A 17 20.60 -3.46 9.77
N ALA A 18 21.33 -4.40 9.17
CA ALA A 18 22.25 -4.15 8.06
C ALA A 18 22.19 -5.33 7.08
N ASP A 19 22.11 -5.03 5.78
CA ASP A 19 22.16 -6.06 4.74
C ASP A 19 23.59 -6.61 4.64
N MET A 20 23.79 -7.81 5.19
CA MET A 20 25.07 -8.52 5.15
C MET A 20 25.12 -9.58 4.04
N ASN A 21 24.12 -9.62 3.14
CA ASN A 21 24.06 -10.59 2.05
C ASN A 21 25.00 -10.20 0.90
N VAL A 22 26.30 -10.34 1.14
CA VAL A 22 27.38 -9.97 0.21
C VAL A 22 27.73 -11.15 -0.70
N GLU A 23 27.82 -10.91 -2.01
CA GLU A 23 28.21 -11.91 -3.00
C GLU A 23 29.60 -12.51 -2.69
N GLY A 24 29.71 -13.84 -2.76
CA GLY A 24 30.96 -14.56 -2.52
C GLY A 24 31.24 -14.94 -1.06
N MET A 25 30.43 -14.47 -0.10
CA MET A 25 30.53 -14.90 1.30
C MET A 25 29.88 -16.28 1.53
N PRO A 26 30.33 -17.08 2.50
CA PRO A 26 29.76 -18.41 2.77
C PRO A 26 28.30 -18.37 3.26
N TRP A 27 27.81 -17.20 3.71
CA TRP A 27 26.42 -16.96 4.09
C TRP A 27 25.57 -16.30 2.99
N TYR A 28 26.13 -16.10 1.79
CA TYR A 28 25.40 -15.50 0.67
C TYR A 28 24.20 -16.35 0.27
N THR A 29 23.03 -15.72 0.20
CA THR A 29 21.80 -16.35 -0.28
C THR A 29 21.28 -15.59 -1.50
N PRO A 30 21.15 -16.25 -2.67
CA PRO A 30 20.70 -15.58 -3.87
C PRO A 30 19.25 -15.11 -3.73
N LYS A 31 18.91 -13.97 -4.33
CA LYS A 31 17.63 -13.26 -4.15
C LYS A 31 16.39 -14.10 -4.47
N ASN A 32 16.52 -15.10 -5.34
CA ASN A 32 15.45 -16.04 -5.69
C ASN A 32 15.11 -17.03 -4.56
N LEU A 33 16.04 -17.27 -3.64
CA LEU A 33 15.88 -18.16 -2.48
C LEU A 33 15.53 -17.41 -1.19
N LEU A 34 15.73 -16.09 -1.15
CA LEU A 34 15.37 -15.28 0.01
C LEU A 34 13.84 -15.34 0.27
N PRO A 35 13.41 -15.44 1.54
CA PRO A 35 12.00 -15.35 1.90
C PRO A 35 11.41 -14.02 1.44
N LYS A 36 10.12 -14.04 1.07
CA LYS A 36 9.39 -12.88 0.53
C LYS A 36 9.39 -11.67 1.48
N THR A 37 9.56 -11.92 2.78
CA THR A 37 9.70 -10.89 3.83
C THR A 37 10.99 -10.07 3.66
N GLU A 38 12.11 -10.71 3.35
CA GLU A 38 13.42 -10.05 3.18
C GLU A 38 13.53 -9.35 1.82
N ARG A 39 12.87 -9.90 0.78
CA ARG A 39 12.83 -9.25 -0.55
C ARG A 39 12.16 -7.87 -0.54
N LYS A 40 11.31 -7.59 0.44
CA LYS A 40 10.60 -6.32 0.56
C LYS A 40 11.36 -5.25 1.34
N GLN A 41 12.50 -5.57 1.94
CA GLN A 41 13.16 -4.68 2.88
C GLN A 41 14.02 -3.60 2.20
N GLY A 42 14.30 -3.74 0.90
CA GLY A 42 15.11 -2.79 0.12
C GLY A 42 14.32 -1.71 -0.63
N ASP A 43 13.00 -1.73 -0.61
CA ASP A 43 12.18 -0.73 -1.30
C ASP A 43 10.88 -0.52 -0.52
N ASN A 44 10.63 0.71 -0.10
CA ASN A 44 9.50 1.18 0.71
C ASN A 44 9.66 1.03 2.23
N SER A 45 10.39 1.99 2.80
CA SER A 45 9.98 2.66 4.04
C SER A 45 8.62 3.35 3.82
N GLN A 46 7.56 2.57 3.57
CA GLN A 46 6.21 3.08 3.78
C GLN A 46 6.13 3.36 5.28
N PRO A 47 5.81 4.60 5.70
CA PRO A 47 5.51 4.85 7.10
C PRO A 47 4.42 3.85 7.45
N LEU A 48 4.70 2.94 8.38
CA LEU A 48 3.71 2.04 8.96
C LEU A 48 2.75 2.94 9.73
N LEU A 49 1.84 3.60 9.01
CA LEU A 49 0.77 4.38 9.58
C LEU A 49 0.00 3.42 10.47
N THR A 50 0.03 3.70 11.77
CA THR A 50 -0.84 3.01 12.74
C THR A 50 -2.26 3.00 12.19
N LYS A 51 -3.00 1.90 12.38
CA LYS A 51 -4.36 1.74 11.81
C LYS A 51 -5.27 2.94 12.13
N GLU A 52 -5.04 3.61 13.25
CA GLU A 52 -5.72 4.82 13.67
C GLU A 52 -5.42 6.02 12.77
N GLU A 53 -4.15 6.28 12.47
CA GLU A 53 -3.69 7.34 11.56
C GLU A 53 -4.26 7.14 10.15
N SER A 54 -4.23 5.91 9.64
CA SER A 54 -4.75 5.57 8.30
C SER A 54 -6.24 5.91 8.15
N ARG A 55 -7.00 5.82 9.24
CA ARG A 55 -8.43 6.08 9.24
C ARG A 55 -8.70 7.56 8.98
N TYR A 56 -8.00 8.47 9.64
CA TYR A 56 -8.15 9.91 9.39
C TYR A 56 -7.83 10.30 7.94
N TYR A 57 -6.76 9.74 7.36
CA TYR A 57 -6.44 9.97 5.95
C TYR A 57 -7.50 9.42 5.00
N THR A 58 -8.00 8.21 5.25
CA THR A 58 -9.08 7.62 4.42
C THR A 58 -10.37 8.45 4.48
N TRP A 59 -10.74 8.98 5.65
CA TRP A 59 -11.91 9.86 5.79
C TRP A 59 -11.75 11.17 5.02
N GLY A 60 -10.55 11.77 5.04
CA GLY A 60 -10.24 12.96 4.24
C GLY A 60 -10.33 12.69 2.74
N ALA A 61 -9.67 11.62 2.28
CA ALA A 61 -9.70 11.21 0.87
C ALA A 61 -11.12 10.88 0.39
N LEU A 62 -11.91 10.18 1.22
CA LEU A 62 -13.29 9.82 0.91
C LEU A 62 -14.17 11.06 0.74
N LYS A 63 -14.05 12.05 1.65
CA LYS A 63 -14.78 13.32 1.55
C LYS A 63 -14.42 14.09 0.28
N ALA A 64 -13.13 14.15 -0.06
CA ALA A 64 -12.69 14.81 -1.28
C ALA A 64 -13.23 14.12 -2.54
N ALA A 65 -13.15 12.78 -2.60
CA ALA A 65 -13.67 12.00 -3.70
C ALA A 65 -15.20 12.15 -3.86
N LEU A 66 -15.93 12.16 -2.73
CA LEU A 66 -17.38 12.39 -2.71
C LEU A 66 -17.74 13.77 -3.28
N LEU A 67 -17.01 14.81 -2.89
CA LEU A 67 -17.25 16.18 -3.35
C LEU A 67 -17.06 16.31 -4.87
N VAL A 68 -15.94 15.80 -5.38
CA VAL A 68 -15.62 15.84 -6.82
C VAL A 68 -16.68 15.07 -7.62
N THR A 69 -17.01 13.86 -7.18
CA THR A 69 -18.02 13.02 -7.84
C THR A 69 -19.40 13.69 -7.81
N GLY A 70 -19.78 14.28 -6.68
CA GLY A 70 -21.04 15.02 -6.52
C GLY A 70 -21.14 16.22 -7.45
N ALA A 71 -20.05 16.99 -7.61
CA ALA A 71 -20.01 18.13 -8.52
C ALA A 71 -20.21 17.71 -9.99
N ILE A 72 -19.55 16.64 -10.42
CA ILE A 72 -19.69 16.11 -11.78
C ILE A 72 -21.10 15.57 -12.01
N CYS A 73 -21.61 14.73 -11.10
CA CYS A 73 -22.99 14.24 -11.17
C CYS A 73 -24.01 15.38 -11.19
N GLY A 74 -23.81 16.42 -10.38
CA GLY A 74 -24.66 17.61 -10.38
C GLY A 74 -24.64 18.34 -11.72
N GLY A 75 -23.44 18.55 -12.29
CA GLY A 75 -23.29 19.15 -13.61
C GLY A 75 -23.98 18.36 -14.72
N ILE A 76 -23.82 17.03 -14.73
CA ILE A 76 -24.49 16.14 -15.69
C ILE A 76 -26.01 16.17 -15.49
N ALA A 77 -26.50 16.12 -14.26
CA ALA A 77 -27.93 16.17 -13.98
C ALA A 77 -28.54 17.51 -14.44
N LEU A 78 -27.86 18.63 -14.18
CA LEU A 78 -28.28 19.95 -14.67
C LEU A 78 -28.27 20.01 -16.20
N PHE A 79 -27.27 19.43 -16.85
CA PHE A 79 -27.21 19.35 -18.31
C PHE A 79 -28.36 18.54 -18.89
N ILE A 80 -28.69 17.38 -18.30
CA ILE A 80 -29.83 16.55 -18.73
C ILE A 80 -31.15 17.32 -18.54
N LEU A 81 -31.34 17.97 -17.39
CA LEU A 81 -32.52 18.79 -17.13
C LEU A 81 -32.62 19.94 -18.14
N PHE A 82 -31.51 20.61 -18.46
CA PHE A 82 -31.46 21.64 -19.49
C PHE A 82 -31.90 21.09 -20.86
N CYS A 83 -31.35 19.95 -21.28
CA CYS A 83 -31.75 19.30 -22.52
C CYS A 83 -33.24 18.96 -22.54
N GLN A 84 -33.81 18.49 -21.43
CA GLN A 84 -35.22 18.08 -21.36
C GLN A 84 -36.20 19.26 -21.38
N PHE A 85 -35.90 20.35 -20.67
CA PHE A 85 -36.84 21.45 -20.46
C PHE A 85 -36.68 22.62 -21.44
N ILE A 86 -35.47 22.81 -21.98
CA ILE A 86 -35.15 23.97 -22.83
C ILE A 86 -34.87 23.56 -24.27
N TRP A 87 -34.15 22.46 -24.49
CA TRP A 87 -33.76 22.03 -25.84
C TRP A 87 -34.80 21.12 -26.52
N LEU A 88 -35.30 20.08 -25.84
CA LEU A 88 -36.22 19.07 -26.40
C LEU A 88 -37.71 19.46 -26.29
N ARG A 89 -38.01 20.74 -26.09
CA ARG A 89 -39.35 21.32 -26.16
C ARG A 89 -39.53 22.03 -27.50
#